data_AF-A0A8T9C214-F1
#
_entry.id   AF-A0A8T9C214-F1
#
_cell.length_a   1.000
_cell.length_b   1.000
_cell.length_c   1.000
_cell.angle_alpha   90.00
_cell.angle_beta   90.00
_cell.angle_gamma   90.00
#
_symmetry.space_group_name_H-M   'P 1'
#
loop_
_entity.id
_entity.type
_entity.pdbx_description
1 polymer ?
#
loop_
_entity_poly.entity_id
_entity_poly.type
_entity_poly.pdbx_seq_one_letter_code
_entity_poly.pdbx_strand_id
1 'polypeptide(L)'
;MVEQLRIRRSIQVMWQEYLQGNEKPFMELIRAWHGIQKLSKTDPGNEHSFFKIGGFHGEPFRGAGYGNAAWWGGWCNHGNVLFPTWHRAYCMRIENALRSIPGCGDVTLLFWDETGEETKGHGVPAIFHQEKFFLDGKTIDNPLYSFEFPQTITDHVDPDFLYTKASGYETVRYPYSGRHNRHCCTQCEDLFGQSGGEPQLQCEKLADFEIEVTEKDAKGKAVKKLIPTGTPRKSEECLKEPNFTVFSNTTSAMQWNDSHELAEHVMPLESHHNDMHLAAGGFDVPGQGDD
;
A
#
# COMPACT_ATOMS: atom_id res chain seq x y z
N MET A 1 -3.68 -11.87 -36.30
CA MET A 1 -4.79 -12.03 -35.33
C MET A 1 -4.65 -10.95 -34.29
N VAL A 2 -5.72 -10.23 -33.93
CA VAL A 2 -5.66 -9.29 -32.82
C VAL A 2 -5.61 -10.14 -31.55
N GLU A 3 -4.54 -10.00 -30.78
CA GLU A 3 -4.41 -10.69 -29.50
C GLU A 3 -5.52 -10.18 -28.57
N GLN A 4 -6.28 -11.10 -27.95
CA GLN A 4 -7.35 -10.71 -27.04
C GLN A 4 -6.76 -9.99 -25.83
N LEU A 5 -7.28 -8.80 -25.52
CA LEU A 5 -6.81 -8.02 -24.37
C LEU A 5 -7.10 -8.77 -23.07
N ARG A 6 -6.08 -8.91 -22.22
CA ARG A 6 -6.24 -9.40 -20.84
C ARG A 6 -6.89 -8.33 -19.97
N ILE A 7 -7.72 -8.75 -19.02
CA ILE A 7 -8.50 -7.87 -18.16
C ILE A 7 -8.00 -8.02 -16.73
N ARG A 8 -7.49 -6.94 -16.12
CA ARG A 8 -7.24 -6.91 -14.67
C ARG A 8 -8.58 -6.96 -13.95
N ARG A 9 -8.68 -7.78 -12.91
CA ARG A 9 -9.92 -8.02 -12.17
C ARG A 9 -9.79 -7.61 -10.72
N SER A 10 -10.92 -7.25 -10.13
CA SER A 10 -11.03 -6.97 -8.71
C SER A 10 -10.69 -8.23 -7.90
N ILE A 11 -9.85 -8.09 -6.87
CA ILE A 11 -9.52 -9.20 -5.96
C ILE A 11 -10.76 -9.68 -5.22
N GLN A 12 -11.65 -8.77 -4.85
CA GLN A 12 -12.95 -9.08 -4.23
C GLN A 12 -13.75 -10.05 -5.10
N VAL A 13 -13.93 -9.71 -6.38
CA VAL A 13 -14.66 -10.56 -7.34
C VAL A 13 -13.98 -11.92 -7.51
N MET A 14 -12.65 -11.93 -7.71
CA MET A 14 -11.93 -13.20 -7.89
C MET A 14 -11.96 -14.07 -6.63
N TRP A 15 -11.96 -13.46 -5.44
CA TRP A 15 -12.06 -14.16 -4.17
C TRP A 15 -13.44 -14.80 -3.99
N GLN A 16 -14.51 -14.07 -4.30
CA GLN A 16 -15.87 -14.64 -4.26
C GLN A 16 -16.04 -15.79 -5.25
N GLU A 17 -15.51 -15.67 -6.47
CA GLU A 17 -15.51 -16.75 -7.46
C GLU A 17 -14.75 -17.99 -6.97
N TYR A 18 -13.61 -17.81 -6.30
CA TYR A 18 -12.86 -18.89 -5.67
C TYR A 18 -13.71 -19.60 -4.61
N LEU A 19 -14.37 -18.85 -3.71
CA LEU A 19 -15.24 -19.42 -2.68
C LEU A 19 -16.47 -20.16 -3.26
N GLN A 20 -16.87 -19.81 -4.49
CA GLN A 20 -17.97 -20.46 -5.22
C GLN A 20 -17.50 -21.64 -6.09
N GLY A 21 -16.21 -22.02 -6.02
CA GLY A 21 -15.65 -23.18 -6.71
C GLY A 21 -15.00 -22.88 -8.07
N ASN A 22 -14.99 -21.63 -8.54
CA ASN A 22 -14.18 -21.21 -9.68
C ASN A 22 -12.75 -20.87 -9.22
N GLU A 23 -12.02 -21.89 -8.77
CA GLU A 23 -10.77 -21.69 -8.03
C GLU A 23 -9.58 -21.33 -8.91
N LYS A 24 -9.55 -21.85 -10.14
CA LYS A 24 -8.35 -21.84 -11.00
C LYS A 24 -7.72 -20.45 -11.16
N PRO A 25 -8.46 -19.38 -11.53
CA PRO A 25 -7.85 -18.06 -11.73
C PRO A 25 -7.20 -17.51 -10.46
N PHE A 26 -7.82 -17.74 -9.30
CA PHE A 26 -7.30 -17.27 -8.01
C PHE A 26 -6.09 -18.09 -7.56
N MET A 27 -6.14 -19.41 -7.75
CA MET A 27 -5.02 -20.31 -7.44
C MET A 27 -3.78 -19.99 -8.29
N GLU A 28 -3.94 -19.68 -9.58
CA GLU A 28 -2.85 -19.22 -10.44
C GLU A 28 -2.25 -17.89 -9.98
N LEU A 29 -3.09 -16.95 -9.55
CA LEU A 29 -2.66 -15.69 -8.96
C LEU A 29 -1.83 -15.90 -7.67
N ILE A 30 -2.33 -16.71 -6.73
CA ILE A 30 -1.60 -17.03 -5.49
C ILE A 30 -0.28 -17.74 -5.81
N ARG A 31 -0.28 -18.68 -6.76
CA ARG A 31 0.95 -19.35 -7.23
C ARG A 31 1.96 -18.36 -7.80
N ALA A 32 1.52 -17.38 -8.60
CA ALA A 32 2.37 -16.36 -9.18
C ALA A 32 3.02 -15.49 -8.10
N TRP A 33 2.24 -14.99 -7.14
CA TRP A 33 2.73 -14.19 -6.02
C TRP A 33 3.73 -14.96 -5.14
N HIS A 34 3.35 -16.18 -4.73
CA HIS A 34 4.24 -17.07 -3.99
C HIS A 34 5.53 -17.37 -4.77
N GLY A 35 5.44 -17.53 -6.09
CA GLY A 35 6.58 -17.75 -6.97
C GLY A 35 7.58 -16.60 -6.97
N ILE A 36 7.13 -15.36 -7.20
CA ILE A 36 8.03 -14.20 -7.24
C ILE A 36 8.62 -13.85 -5.88
N GLN A 37 7.92 -14.14 -4.78
CA GLN A 37 8.46 -14.02 -3.43
C GLN A 37 9.51 -15.10 -3.14
N LYS A 38 9.28 -16.34 -3.59
CA LYS A 38 10.27 -17.42 -3.49
C LYS A 38 11.53 -17.12 -4.29
N LEU A 39 11.42 -16.49 -5.46
CA LEU A 39 12.58 -16.01 -6.22
C LEU A 39 13.47 -15.08 -5.37
N SER A 40 12.86 -14.19 -4.58
CA SER A 40 13.61 -13.30 -3.68
C SER A 40 14.55 -14.04 -2.71
N LYS A 41 14.16 -15.25 -2.26
CA LYS A 41 14.97 -16.09 -1.36
C LYS A 41 15.92 -17.04 -2.11
N THR A 42 15.52 -17.54 -3.28
CA THR A 42 16.22 -18.63 -3.99
C THR A 42 17.15 -18.16 -5.10
N ASP A 43 16.89 -16.99 -5.67
CA ASP A 43 17.71 -16.33 -6.69
C ASP A 43 17.63 -14.81 -6.49
N PRO A 44 18.34 -14.24 -5.49
CA PRO A 44 18.26 -12.81 -5.16
C PRO A 44 18.67 -11.87 -6.31
N GLY A 45 19.43 -12.38 -7.28
CA GLY A 45 19.80 -11.63 -8.48
C GLY A 45 18.66 -11.52 -9.49
N ASN A 46 17.64 -12.38 -9.40
CA ASN A 46 16.55 -12.46 -10.35
C ASN A 46 15.80 -11.14 -10.46
N GLU A 47 15.72 -10.60 -11.67
CA GLU A 47 14.98 -9.38 -11.95
C GLU A 47 13.49 -9.53 -11.57
N HIS A 48 12.90 -10.71 -11.69
CA HIS A 48 11.49 -10.96 -11.38
C HIS A 48 11.20 -11.20 -9.89
N SER A 49 12.20 -11.16 -9.02
CA SER A 49 11.96 -11.30 -7.58
C SER A 49 11.16 -10.14 -7.00
N PHE A 50 10.25 -10.44 -6.06
CA PHE A 50 9.42 -9.41 -5.43
C PHE A 50 10.26 -8.39 -4.65
N PHE A 51 11.33 -8.83 -3.98
CA PHE A 51 12.22 -7.92 -3.24
C PHE A 51 12.88 -6.88 -4.15
N LYS A 52 13.40 -7.31 -5.32
CA LYS A 52 14.05 -6.41 -6.27
C LYS A 52 13.08 -5.43 -6.92
N ILE A 53 11.89 -5.91 -7.27
CA ILE A 53 10.84 -5.05 -7.82
C ILE A 53 10.36 -4.06 -6.77
N GLY A 54 10.05 -4.53 -5.55
CA GLY A 54 9.68 -3.70 -4.40
C GLY A 54 10.68 -2.58 -4.16
N GLY A 55 11.98 -2.90 -4.23
CA GLY A 55 13.05 -1.92 -4.05
C GLY A 55 13.23 -0.91 -5.19
N PHE A 56 12.52 -1.03 -6.32
CA PHE A 56 12.46 0.07 -7.28
C PHE A 56 11.63 1.25 -6.76
N HIS A 57 10.67 1.00 -5.87
CA HIS A 57 9.85 2.07 -5.32
C HIS A 57 10.68 3.05 -4.50
N GLY A 58 11.44 2.56 -3.53
CA GLY A 58 12.24 3.38 -2.63
C GLY A 58 13.55 2.69 -2.26
N GLU A 59 13.58 2.12 -1.06
CA GLU A 59 14.77 1.48 -0.51
C GLU A 59 15.05 0.11 -1.15
N PRO A 60 16.32 -0.29 -1.32
CA PRO A 60 17.52 0.45 -0.92
C PRO A 60 17.83 1.61 -1.87
N PHE A 61 18.05 2.79 -1.29
CA PHE A 61 18.29 4.04 -2.02
C PHE A 61 19.60 4.03 -2.81
N ARG A 62 19.67 4.88 -3.84
CA ARG A 62 20.79 4.98 -4.78
C ARG A 62 21.05 6.43 -5.17
N GLY A 63 22.18 6.67 -5.83
CA GLY A 63 22.51 7.98 -6.39
C GLY A 63 22.64 9.06 -5.32
N ALA A 64 22.17 10.27 -5.61
CA ALA A 64 22.25 11.39 -4.66
C ALA A 64 21.48 11.11 -3.36
N GLY A 65 20.35 10.41 -3.43
CA GLY A 65 19.56 10.02 -2.27
C GLY A 65 20.12 8.84 -1.47
N TYR A 66 21.26 8.25 -1.88
CA TYR A 66 21.90 7.18 -1.11
C TYR A 66 22.29 7.65 0.30
N GLY A 67 22.84 8.85 0.42
CA GLY A 67 23.27 9.40 1.72
C GLY A 67 22.89 10.86 1.94
N ASN A 68 21.90 11.36 1.20
CA ASN A 68 21.40 12.71 1.36
C ASN A 68 19.87 12.73 1.28
N ALA A 69 19.23 12.97 2.44
CA ALA A 69 17.78 13.03 2.57
C ALA A 69 17.12 14.18 1.78
N ALA A 70 17.90 15.15 1.28
CA ALA A 70 17.38 16.19 0.39
C ALA A 70 17.03 15.67 -1.01
N TRP A 71 17.43 14.44 -1.37
CA TRP A 71 17.18 13.83 -2.67
C TRP A 71 16.48 12.49 -2.52
N TRP A 72 15.52 12.23 -3.41
CA TRP A 72 14.90 10.91 -3.49
C TRP A 72 15.86 9.89 -4.09
N GLY A 73 16.16 8.81 -3.34
CA GLY A 73 17.07 7.75 -3.79
C GLY A 73 16.38 6.56 -4.45
N GLY A 74 15.04 6.54 -4.45
CA GLY A 74 14.22 5.55 -5.15
C GLY A 74 13.92 5.96 -6.59
N TRP A 75 13.23 5.09 -7.33
CA TRP A 75 12.83 5.41 -8.71
C TRP A 75 11.41 5.97 -8.79
N CYS A 76 10.60 5.83 -7.74
CA CYS A 76 9.20 6.27 -7.79
C CYS A 76 9.08 7.79 -7.98
N ASN A 77 7.99 8.18 -8.63
CA ASN A 77 7.67 9.58 -8.86
C ASN A 77 6.44 9.95 -8.03
N HIS A 78 6.61 10.94 -7.16
CA HIS A 78 5.58 11.53 -6.32
C HIS A 78 5.65 13.06 -6.43
N GLY A 79 4.52 13.74 -6.24
CA GLY A 79 4.42 15.20 -6.32
C GLY A 79 4.76 15.77 -7.71
N ASN A 80 4.70 14.94 -8.76
CA ASN A 80 5.02 15.38 -10.12
C ASN A 80 4.18 14.63 -11.18
N VAL A 81 4.16 15.16 -12.41
CA VAL A 81 3.31 14.65 -13.51
C VAL A 81 3.61 13.23 -13.96
N LEU A 82 4.74 12.65 -13.54
CA LEU A 82 5.09 11.27 -13.82
C LEU A 82 4.45 10.29 -12.83
N PHE A 83 3.81 10.74 -11.74
CA PHE A 83 3.18 9.87 -10.74
C PHE A 83 2.28 8.80 -11.38
N PRO A 84 1.26 9.12 -12.22
CA PRO A 84 0.39 8.08 -12.78
C PRO A 84 1.10 7.17 -13.78
N THR A 85 2.05 7.70 -14.54
CA THR A 85 2.70 6.96 -15.64
C THR A 85 3.81 6.03 -15.12
N TRP A 86 4.58 6.48 -14.13
CA TRP A 86 5.58 5.67 -13.46
C TRP A 86 4.91 4.50 -12.72
N HIS A 87 3.87 4.75 -11.93
CA HIS A 87 3.15 3.67 -11.21
C HIS A 87 2.43 2.72 -12.16
N ARG A 88 1.92 3.19 -13.31
CA ARG A 88 1.38 2.32 -14.36
C ARG A 88 2.45 1.35 -14.90
N ALA A 89 3.64 1.85 -15.21
CA ALA A 89 4.75 1.03 -15.67
C ALA A 89 5.24 0.07 -14.56
N TYR A 90 5.25 0.52 -13.31
CA TYR A 90 5.61 -0.27 -12.15
C TYR A 90 4.65 -1.45 -11.92
N CYS A 91 3.33 -1.20 -11.98
CA CYS A 91 2.32 -2.26 -11.92
C CYS A 91 2.45 -3.25 -13.10
N MET A 92 2.79 -2.78 -14.30
CA MET A 92 3.10 -3.66 -15.44
C MET A 92 4.36 -4.50 -15.18
N ARG A 93 5.38 -3.94 -14.51
CA ARG A 93 6.60 -4.65 -14.16
C ARG A 93 6.37 -5.79 -13.16
N ILE A 94 5.47 -5.58 -12.20
CA ILE A 94 4.99 -6.61 -11.27
C ILE A 94 4.21 -7.68 -12.04
N GLU A 95 3.24 -7.28 -12.88
CA GLU A 95 2.44 -8.20 -13.67
C GLU A 95 3.28 -9.11 -14.57
N ASN A 96 4.31 -8.57 -15.22
CA ASN A 96 5.24 -9.37 -16.03
C ASN A 96 6.06 -10.35 -15.17
N ALA A 97 6.39 -10.01 -13.93
CA ALA A 97 7.04 -10.94 -13.01
C ALA A 97 6.09 -12.07 -12.60
N LEU A 98 4.82 -11.77 -12.30
CA LEU A 98 3.81 -12.78 -12.00
C LEU A 98 3.67 -13.80 -13.15
N ARG A 99 3.64 -13.31 -14.40
CA ARG A 99 3.56 -14.15 -15.61
C ARG A 99 4.81 -14.98 -15.87
N SER A 100 5.96 -14.60 -15.30
CA SER A 100 7.21 -15.36 -15.46
C SER A 100 7.20 -16.69 -14.69
N ILE A 101 6.27 -16.86 -13.74
CA ILE A 101 6.15 -18.08 -12.95
C ILE A 101 5.50 -19.18 -13.81
N PRO A 102 6.06 -20.42 -13.85
CA PRO A 102 5.52 -21.51 -14.64
C PRO A 102 4.03 -21.75 -14.37
N GLY A 103 3.25 -21.86 -15.45
CA GLY A 103 1.79 -22.04 -15.38
C GLY A 103 0.99 -20.77 -15.08
N CYS A 104 1.63 -19.59 -14.99
CA CYS A 104 0.96 -18.32 -14.64
C CYS A 104 0.98 -17.29 -15.79
N GLY A 105 1.25 -17.71 -17.03
CA GLY A 105 1.47 -16.82 -18.18
C GLY A 105 0.30 -15.90 -18.53
N ASP A 106 -0.92 -16.26 -18.13
CA ASP A 106 -2.14 -15.47 -18.38
C ASP A 106 -2.61 -14.66 -17.17
N VAL A 107 -1.91 -14.74 -16.03
CA VAL A 107 -2.23 -13.97 -14.83
C VAL A 107 -2.13 -12.47 -15.14
N THR A 108 -3.09 -11.72 -14.62
CA THR A 108 -3.07 -10.27 -14.57
C THR A 108 -2.90 -9.80 -13.14
N LEU A 109 -2.27 -8.65 -12.94
CA LEU A 109 -2.26 -8.00 -11.64
C LEU A 109 -3.71 -7.63 -11.26
N LEU A 110 -4.11 -8.04 -10.07
CA LEU A 110 -5.41 -7.66 -9.51
C LEU A 110 -5.46 -6.17 -9.18
N PHE A 111 -6.66 -5.64 -9.02
CA PHE A 111 -6.86 -4.39 -8.30
C PHE A 111 -7.71 -4.64 -7.05
N TRP A 112 -7.44 -3.89 -6.00
CA TRP A 112 -8.35 -3.75 -4.89
C TRP A 112 -9.30 -2.61 -5.23
N ASP A 113 -10.61 -2.88 -5.28
CA ASP A 113 -11.60 -1.81 -5.43
C ASP A 113 -11.84 -1.12 -4.08
N GLU A 114 -11.10 -0.04 -3.85
CA GLU A 114 -11.05 0.69 -2.57
C GLU A 114 -12.33 1.50 -2.29
N THR A 115 -13.18 1.71 -3.32
CA THR A 115 -14.42 2.49 -3.22
C THR A 115 -15.68 1.65 -3.40
N GLY A 116 -15.51 0.36 -3.70
CA GLY A 116 -16.59 -0.60 -3.89
C GLY A 116 -17.35 -0.90 -2.60
N GLU A 117 -18.58 -1.39 -2.76
CA GLU A 117 -19.48 -1.66 -1.63
C GLU A 117 -18.92 -2.71 -0.65
N GLU A 118 -18.13 -3.68 -1.13
CA GLU A 118 -17.45 -4.61 -0.21
C GLU A 118 -16.46 -3.87 0.70
N THR A 119 -15.64 -2.97 0.16
CA THR A 119 -14.68 -2.23 0.97
C THR A 119 -15.34 -1.20 1.87
N LYS A 120 -16.45 -0.61 1.43
CA LYS A 120 -17.28 0.23 2.31
C LYS A 120 -17.97 -0.56 3.43
N GLY A 121 -18.36 -1.81 3.18
CA GLY A 121 -19.06 -2.63 4.18
C GLY A 121 -18.12 -3.39 5.12
N HIS A 122 -16.93 -3.77 4.63
CA HIS A 122 -16.07 -4.76 5.27
C HIS A 122 -14.58 -4.38 5.29
N GLY A 123 -14.20 -3.26 4.67
CA GLY A 123 -12.82 -2.78 4.66
C GLY A 123 -11.89 -3.57 3.73
N VAL A 124 -10.75 -4.01 4.28
CA VAL A 124 -9.69 -4.68 3.52
C VAL A 124 -10.17 -6.09 3.16
N PRO A 125 -10.02 -6.54 1.90
CA PRO A 125 -10.43 -7.88 1.49
C PRO A 125 -9.86 -8.99 2.38
N ALA A 126 -10.71 -9.93 2.80
CA ALA A 126 -10.38 -10.96 3.80
C ALA A 126 -9.13 -11.79 3.47
N ILE A 127 -8.81 -12.00 2.20
CA ILE A 127 -7.59 -12.70 1.80
C ILE A 127 -6.32 -12.01 2.30
N PHE A 128 -6.31 -10.68 2.46
CA PHE A 128 -5.15 -9.97 2.97
C PHE A 128 -4.92 -10.16 4.48
N HIS A 129 -5.89 -10.72 5.20
CA HIS A 129 -5.80 -11.01 6.64
C HIS A 129 -5.50 -12.49 6.95
N GLN A 130 -5.59 -13.37 5.96
CA GLN A 130 -5.33 -14.80 6.15
C GLN A 130 -3.83 -15.07 6.13
N GLU A 131 -3.26 -15.60 7.20
CA GLU A 131 -1.83 -15.90 7.28
C GLU A 131 -1.40 -17.06 6.37
N LYS A 132 -2.30 -18.04 6.17
CA LYS A 132 -2.02 -19.28 5.45
C LYS A 132 -2.97 -19.46 4.28
N PHE A 133 -2.51 -20.17 3.27
CA PHE A 133 -3.30 -20.51 2.10
C PHE A 133 -3.02 -21.95 1.66
N PHE A 134 -4.03 -22.68 1.17
CA PHE A 134 -3.85 -24.04 0.66
C PHE A 134 -3.67 -24.01 -0.86
N LEU A 135 -2.47 -24.33 -1.34
CA LEU A 135 -2.11 -24.30 -2.75
C LEU A 135 -1.47 -25.62 -3.17
N ASP A 136 -1.98 -26.25 -4.24
CA ASP A 136 -1.40 -27.45 -4.85
C ASP A 136 -1.12 -28.60 -3.86
N GLY A 137 -2.09 -28.86 -2.96
CA GLY A 137 -2.01 -29.96 -2.01
C GLY A 137 -1.20 -29.68 -0.74
N LYS A 138 -0.74 -28.44 -0.55
CA LYS A 138 0.05 -28.03 0.63
C LYS A 138 -0.43 -26.69 1.19
N THR A 139 -0.32 -26.56 2.51
CA THR A 139 -0.45 -25.26 3.17
C THR A 139 0.84 -24.47 2.99
N ILE A 140 0.71 -23.21 2.55
CA ILE A 140 1.79 -22.24 2.41
C ILE A 140 1.48 -21.00 3.24
N ASP A 141 2.48 -20.16 3.49
CA ASP A 141 2.25 -18.78 3.90
C ASP A 141 1.52 -18.04 2.77
N ASN A 142 0.49 -17.29 3.11
CA ASN A 142 -0.26 -16.53 2.13
C ASN A 142 0.63 -15.39 1.60
N PRO A 143 1.00 -15.38 0.32
CA PRO A 143 1.90 -14.37 -0.21
C PRO A 143 1.28 -12.97 -0.29
N LEU A 144 -0.03 -12.83 -0.03
CA LEU A 144 -0.72 -11.54 0.01
C LEU A 144 -0.84 -10.95 1.42
N TYR A 145 -0.51 -11.74 2.46
CA TYR A 145 -0.60 -11.32 3.86
C TYR A 145 0.52 -10.33 4.22
N SER A 146 1.76 -10.77 4.01
CA SER A 146 2.99 -10.05 4.34
C SER A 146 4.13 -10.48 3.40
N PHE A 147 5.30 -9.85 3.55
CA PHE A 147 6.51 -10.25 2.87
C PHE A 147 7.71 -10.21 3.82
N GLU A 148 8.48 -11.30 3.86
CA GLU A 148 9.71 -11.41 4.63
C GLU A 148 10.94 -11.06 3.78
N PHE A 149 11.79 -10.19 4.30
CA PHE A 149 12.97 -9.69 3.61
C PHE A 149 14.02 -10.81 3.51
N PRO A 150 14.46 -11.18 2.29
CA PRO A 150 15.45 -12.23 2.09
C PRO A 150 16.87 -11.79 2.48
N GLN A 151 17.08 -10.48 2.63
CA GLN A 151 18.37 -9.88 2.96
C GLN A 151 18.18 -8.54 3.66
N THR A 152 19.22 -8.12 4.38
CA THR A 152 19.26 -6.80 5.00
C THR A 152 19.33 -5.70 3.94
N ILE A 153 18.48 -4.67 4.08
CA ILE A 153 18.72 -3.36 3.49
C ILE A 153 19.37 -2.47 4.55
N THR A 154 20.38 -1.71 4.14
CA THR A 154 21.05 -0.77 5.02
C THR A 154 20.76 0.63 4.51
N ASP A 155 20.36 1.47 5.44
CA ASP A 155 20.20 2.88 5.19
C ASP A 155 21.52 3.61 5.37
N HIS A 156 21.70 4.65 4.57
CA HIS A 156 22.87 5.50 4.57
C HIS A 156 22.51 6.99 4.67
N VAL A 157 21.22 7.34 4.80
CA VAL A 157 20.80 8.67 5.27
C VAL A 157 20.83 8.76 6.80
N ASP A 158 20.64 9.98 7.33
CA ASP A 158 20.83 10.38 8.73
C ASP A 158 20.29 9.35 9.76
N PRO A 159 21.00 9.09 10.89
CA PRO A 159 20.58 8.14 11.94
C PRO A 159 19.17 8.33 12.51
N ASP A 160 18.55 9.51 12.35
CA ASP A 160 17.17 9.75 12.76
C ASP A 160 16.13 9.06 11.85
N PHE A 161 16.52 8.61 10.66
CA PHE A 161 15.68 7.83 9.75
C PHE A 161 16.05 6.34 9.83
N LEU A 162 15.23 5.55 10.52
CA LEU A 162 15.44 4.11 10.70
C LEU A 162 14.95 3.30 9.48
N TYR A 163 15.58 3.46 8.31
CA TYR A 163 15.23 2.70 7.11
C TYR A 163 15.99 1.35 7.00
N THR A 164 16.94 1.07 7.89
CA THR A 164 17.65 -0.23 7.90
C THR A 164 16.72 -1.35 8.37
N LYS A 165 16.43 -2.31 7.48
CA LYS A 165 15.65 -3.51 7.77
C LYS A 165 16.48 -4.76 7.56
N ALA A 166 16.58 -5.59 8.59
CA ALA A 166 17.38 -6.79 8.61
C ALA A 166 16.75 -7.90 7.75
N SER A 167 17.58 -8.83 7.31
CA SER A 167 17.10 -10.12 6.79
C SER A 167 16.15 -10.77 7.81
N GLY A 168 15.03 -11.31 7.32
CA GLY A 168 13.98 -11.87 8.16
C GLY A 168 12.96 -10.84 8.69
N TYR A 169 13.13 -9.54 8.42
CA TYR A 169 12.08 -8.55 8.69
C TYR A 169 10.83 -8.88 7.89
N GLU A 170 9.67 -8.90 8.55
CA GLU A 170 8.37 -9.10 7.93
C GLU A 170 7.62 -7.77 7.82
N THR A 171 7.08 -7.45 6.64
CA THR A 171 6.28 -6.24 6.45
C THR A 171 5.02 -6.30 7.30
N VAL A 172 4.72 -5.19 7.96
CA VAL A 172 3.53 -5.04 8.80
C VAL A 172 2.57 -3.99 8.24
N ARG A 173 1.33 -4.00 8.74
CA ARG A 173 0.29 -2.99 8.49
C ARG A 173 -0.14 -2.38 9.82
N TYR A 174 -0.87 -1.27 9.76
CA TYR A 174 -1.54 -0.72 10.94
C TYR A 174 -2.31 -1.84 11.70
N PRO A 175 -2.26 -1.89 13.04
CA PRO A 175 -1.67 -0.91 13.97
C PRO A 175 -0.17 -1.07 14.28
N TYR A 176 0.52 -1.99 13.63
CA TYR A 176 1.91 -2.30 13.96
C TYR A 176 2.90 -1.33 13.28
N SER A 177 3.91 -0.87 14.03
CA SER A 177 4.99 -0.05 13.47
C SER A 177 6.12 -0.92 12.91
N GLY A 178 6.49 -0.65 11.65
CA GLY A 178 7.63 -1.27 10.97
C GLY A 178 8.97 -0.54 11.14
N ARG A 179 9.05 0.47 12.02
CA ARG A 179 10.22 1.36 12.20
C ARG A 179 11.42 0.68 12.87
N HIS A 180 11.23 -0.48 13.52
CA HIS A 180 12.28 -1.21 14.22
C HIS A 180 12.46 -2.65 13.71
N ASN A 181 13.70 -3.14 13.74
CA ASN A 181 14.13 -4.49 13.32
C ASN A 181 13.59 -5.66 14.17
N ARG A 182 12.68 -5.37 15.10
CA ARG A 182 12.08 -6.33 15.99
C ARG A 182 10.65 -5.87 16.16
N HIS A 183 9.70 -6.80 16.05
CA HIS A 183 8.29 -6.58 16.37
C HIS A 183 8.20 -5.72 17.64
N CYS A 184 7.97 -4.42 17.51
CA CYS A 184 7.70 -3.56 18.65
C CYS A 184 6.22 -3.79 18.98
N CYS A 185 5.89 -5.04 19.35
CA CYS A 185 4.55 -5.37 19.78
C CYS A 185 4.34 -4.91 21.22
N THR A 186 5.38 -4.71 22.04
CA THR A 186 5.18 -4.29 23.44
C THR A 186 4.55 -2.90 23.62
N GLN A 187 4.98 -1.86 22.90
CA GLN A 187 4.37 -0.52 23.05
C GLN A 187 3.03 -0.37 22.30
N CYS A 188 2.91 -0.98 21.11
CA CYS A 188 1.63 -0.99 20.39
C CYS A 188 0.57 -1.81 21.16
N GLU A 189 0.90 -3.00 21.68
CA GLU A 189 -0.02 -3.81 22.49
C GLU A 189 -0.41 -3.12 23.80
N ASP A 190 0.48 -2.34 24.43
CA ASP A 190 0.16 -1.59 25.66
C ASP A 190 -0.79 -0.41 25.41
N LEU A 191 -0.66 0.29 24.27
CA LEU A 191 -1.58 1.36 23.86
C LEU A 191 -2.94 0.82 23.39
N PHE A 192 -2.96 -0.29 22.65
CA PHE A 192 -4.20 -0.91 22.14
C PHE A 192 -4.90 -1.79 23.17
N GLY A 193 -4.16 -2.43 24.09
CA GLY A 193 -4.70 -3.23 25.20
C GLY A 193 -5.56 -2.42 26.17
N GLN A 194 -5.35 -1.10 26.26
CA GLN A 194 -6.22 -0.18 27.01
C GLN A 194 -7.52 0.19 26.27
N SER A 195 -7.60 -0.05 24.96
CA SER A 195 -8.75 0.30 24.12
C SER A 195 -9.74 -0.85 23.89
N GLY A 196 -9.41 -2.08 24.34
CA GLY A 196 -10.36 -3.19 24.42
C GLY A 196 -10.88 -3.76 23.08
N GLY A 197 -10.27 -3.42 21.95
CA GLY A 197 -10.63 -3.95 20.62
C GLY A 197 -9.62 -4.98 20.12
N GLU A 198 -10.10 -6.02 19.43
CA GLU A 198 -9.21 -6.93 18.69
C GLU A 198 -8.44 -6.16 17.61
N PRO A 199 -7.12 -6.40 17.41
CA PRO A 199 -6.31 -5.73 16.39
C PRO A 199 -6.85 -5.86 14.95
N GLN A 200 -7.65 -6.90 14.68
CA GLN A 200 -8.34 -7.10 13.41
C GLN A 200 -9.42 -6.03 13.11
N LEU A 201 -10.01 -5.39 14.12
CA LEU A 201 -11.27 -4.64 13.96
C LEU A 201 -11.14 -3.18 13.50
N GLN A 202 -9.92 -2.67 13.25
CA GLN A 202 -9.74 -1.28 12.80
C GLN A 202 -9.47 -1.12 11.29
N CYS A 203 -9.24 -2.23 10.57
CA CYS A 203 -9.29 -2.23 9.10
C CYS A 203 -10.74 -2.21 8.56
N GLU A 204 -11.75 -2.41 9.41
CA GLU A 204 -13.18 -2.36 9.04
C GLU A 204 -13.69 -0.93 8.79
N LYS A 205 -12.90 0.10 9.09
CA LYS A 205 -13.28 1.53 8.94
C LYS A 205 -12.60 2.26 7.78
N LEU A 206 -12.25 1.56 6.71
CA LEU A 206 -11.76 2.20 5.47
C LEU A 206 -12.87 2.96 4.72
N ALA A 207 -14.14 2.62 5.00
CA ALA A 207 -15.32 3.15 4.34
C ALA A 207 -15.56 4.64 4.60
N ASP A 208 -15.25 5.05 5.83
CA ASP A 208 -15.29 6.42 6.32
C ASP A 208 -14.09 6.52 7.25
N PHE A 209 -12.88 6.75 6.71
CA PHE A 209 -11.73 7.02 7.56
C PHE A 209 -12.03 8.24 8.41
N GLU A 210 -12.55 8.01 9.59
CA GLU A 210 -12.66 9.00 10.61
C GLU A 210 -11.35 8.97 11.36
N ILE A 211 -10.46 9.91 11.05
CA ILE A 211 -9.25 10.09 11.83
C ILE A 211 -9.67 10.70 13.16
N GLU A 212 -9.36 10.03 14.26
CA GLU A 212 -9.51 10.59 15.60
C GLU A 212 -8.39 11.60 15.83
N VAL A 213 -8.68 12.90 15.66
CA VAL A 213 -7.78 13.96 16.09
C VAL A 213 -8.10 14.38 17.51
N THR A 214 -7.05 14.66 18.28
CA THR A 214 -7.20 15.30 19.59
C THR A 214 -7.06 16.80 19.44
N GLU A 215 -8.19 17.51 19.46
CA GLU A 215 -8.22 18.98 19.48
C GLU A 215 -8.37 19.48 20.93
N LYS A 216 -8.02 20.74 21.20
CA LYS A 216 -8.37 21.38 22.48
C LYS A 216 -9.68 22.13 22.33
N ASP A 217 -10.64 21.88 23.21
CA ASP A 217 -11.87 22.68 23.26
C ASP A 217 -11.59 24.13 23.68
N ALA A 218 -12.62 24.98 23.65
CA ALA A 218 -12.52 26.39 24.04
C ALA A 218 -12.03 26.62 25.50
N LYS A 219 -11.93 25.55 26.30
CA LYS A 219 -11.43 25.56 27.68
C LYS A 219 -10.06 24.85 27.81
N GLY A 220 -9.43 24.47 26.71
CA GLY A 220 -8.12 23.85 26.67
C GLY A 220 -8.10 22.34 26.96
N LYS A 221 -9.26 21.69 27.07
CA LYS A 221 -9.36 20.24 27.32
C LYS A 221 -9.21 19.47 26.02
N ALA A 222 -8.40 18.41 26.04
CA ALA A 222 -8.28 17.46 24.93
C ALA A 222 -9.63 16.80 24.64
N VAL A 223 -10.11 16.94 23.41
CA VAL A 223 -11.33 16.33 22.87
C VAL A 223 -10.94 15.53 21.64
N LYS A 224 -11.33 14.25 21.66
CA LYS A 224 -11.22 13.35 20.52
C LYS A 224 -12.34 13.67 19.53
N LYS A 225 -11.99 13.96 18.29
CA LYS A 225 -12.91 14.27 17.21
C LYS A 225 -12.59 13.40 16.02
N LEU A 226 -13.64 12.76 15.50
CA LEU A 226 -13.60 11.94 14.31
C LEU A 226 -13.73 12.87 13.09
N ILE A 227 -12.70 12.92 12.25
CA ILE A 227 -12.69 13.69 11.00
C ILE A 227 -12.75 12.72 9.83
N PRO A 228 -13.83 12.74 9.02
CA PRO A 228 -13.88 11.98 7.79
C PRO A 228 -12.77 12.45 6.84
N THR A 229 -11.90 11.58 6.36
CA THR A 229 -10.86 11.92 5.36
C THR A 229 -11.47 12.22 3.99
N GLY A 230 -12.69 11.74 3.73
CA GLY A 230 -13.34 11.85 2.43
C GLY A 230 -12.65 11.03 1.33
N THR A 231 -11.95 9.93 1.66
CA THR A 231 -11.18 9.14 0.70
C THR A 231 -12.00 8.68 -0.52
N PRO A 232 -13.24 8.14 -0.39
CA PRO A 232 -14.07 7.82 -1.56
C PRO A 232 -14.42 9.05 -2.39
N ARG A 233 -14.74 10.18 -1.74
CA ARG A 233 -15.01 11.45 -2.42
C ARG A 233 -13.80 11.91 -3.23
N LYS A 234 -12.58 11.85 -2.69
CA LYS A 234 -11.36 12.21 -3.43
C LYS A 234 -11.18 11.35 -4.69
N SER A 235 -11.53 10.07 -4.63
CA SER A 235 -11.53 9.21 -5.82
C SER A 235 -12.53 9.67 -6.87
N GLU A 236 -13.73 10.12 -6.48
CA GLU A 236 -14.74 10.63 -7.41
C GLU A 236 -14.38 12.00 -7.98
N GLU A 237 -13.88 12.92 -7.15
CA GLU A 237 -13.51 14.28 -7.58
C GLU A 237 -12.33 14.24 -8.55
N CYS A 238 -11.34 13.37 -8.33
CA CYS A 238 -10.20 13.29 -9.24
C CYS A 238 -10.57 12.88 -10.68
N LEU A 239 -11.73 12.26 -10.89
CA LEU A 239 -12.20 11.92 -12.23
C LEU A 239 -12.74 13.13 -13.01
N LYS A 240 -12.98 14.26 -12.32
CA LYS A 240 -13.57 15.48 -12.89
C LYS A 240 -12.53 16.54 -13.23
N GLU A 241 -11.25 16.24 -13.00
CA GLU A 241 -10.18 17.22 -13.09
C GLU A 241 -10.02 17.79 -14.51
N PRO A 242 -9.79 19.11 -14.63
CA PRO A 242 -9.89 19.81 -15.91
C PRO A 242 -8.74 19.47 -16.88
N ASN A 243 -7.64 18.90 -16.39
CA ASN A 243 -6.51 18.49 -17.22
C ASN A 243 -5.62 17.47 -16.49
N PHE A 244 -4.77 16.78 -17.26
CA PHE A 244 -3.85 15.75 -16.75
C PHE A 244 -2.88 16.29 -15.69
N THR A 245 -2.40 17.53 -15.82
CA THR A 245 -1.40 18.10 -14.90
C THR A 245 -1.93 18.16 -13.48
N VAL A 246 -3.12 18.72 -13.27
CA VAL A 246 -3.74 18.82 -11.92
C VAL A 246 -4.40 17.50 -11.48
N PHE A 247 -4.83 16.65 -12.41
CA PHE A 247 -5.23 15.27 -12.10
C PHE A 247 -4.09 14.46 -11.50
N SER A 248 -2.87 14.63 -12.02
CA SER A 248 -1.79 13.68 -11.81
C SER A 248 -1.15 13.73 -10.43
N ASN A 249 -1.03 14.90 -9.80
CA ASN A 249 -0.18 15.06 -8.62
C ASN A 249 -0.58 16.21 -7.69
N THR A 250 -0.17 16.08 -6.44
CA THR A 250 -0.41 17.02 -5.33
C THR A 250 0.20 18.39 -5.55
N THR A 251 1.43 18.51 -6.03
CA THR A 251 2.12 19.79 -6.22
C THR A 251 1.43 20.68 -7.26
N SER A 252 1.03 20.09 -8.38
CA SER A 252 0.34 20.81 -9.46
C SER A 252 -1.07 21.25 -9.04
N ALA A 253 -1.80 20.37 -8.36
CA ALA A 253 -3.12 20.67 -7.84
C ALA A 253 -3.08 21.79 -6.79
N MET A 254 -2.11 21.75 -5.86
CA MET A 254 -1.90 22.80 -4.87
C MET A 254 -1.69 24.16 -5.52
N GLN A 255 -0.74 24.26 -6.47
CA GLN A 255 -0.49 25.51 -7.17
C GLN A 255 -1.71 26.00 -7.98
N TRP A 256 -2.50 25.10 -8.54
CA TRP A 256 -3.75 25.44 -9.22
C TRP A 256 -4.76 26.04 -8.24
N ASN A 257 -4.98 25.40 -7.10
CA ASN A 257 -5.91 25.87 -6.07
C ASN A 257 -5.51 27.24 -5.51
N ASP A 258 -4.22 27.45 -5.22
CA ASP A 258 -3.71 28.74 -4.74
C ASP A 258 -3.92 29.88 -5.74
N SER A 259 -3.91 29.56 -7.04
CA SER A 259 -4.08 30.55 -8.11
C SER A 259 -5.53 30.78 -8.54
N HIS A 260 -6.48 29.96 -8.07
CA HIS A 260 -7.88 29.97 -8.51
C HIS A 260 -8.85 30.00 -7.31
N GLU A 261 -8.61 30.87 -6.32
CA GLU A 261 -9.35 30.99 -5.03
C GLU A 261 -10.90 31.07 -5.11
N LEU A 262 -11.51 31.10 -6.31
CA LEU A 262 -12.96 31.12 -6.55
C LEU A 262 -13.48 29.98 -7.46
N ALA A 263 -12.62 29.08 -7.92
CA ALA A 263 -13.00 27.89 -8.70
C ALA A 263 -13.23 26.68 -7.78
N GLU A 264 -13.94 25.66 -8.27
CA GLU A 264 -14.01 24.36 -7.58
C GLU A 264 -12.59 23.83 -7.34
N HIS A 265 -12.31 23.45 -6.08
CA HIS A 265 -11.00 22.99 -5.65
C HIS A 265 -10.66 21.65 -6.33
N VAL A 266 -9.51 21.61 -7.02
CA VAL A 266 -9.03 20.40 -7.70
C VAL A 266 -8.47 19.39 -6.70
N MET A 267 -8.73 18.11 -6.95
CA MET A 267 -8.35 16.95 -6.15
C MET A 267 -7.56 15.95 -7.02
N PRO A 268 -6.23 15.86 -6.88
CA PRO A 268 -5.43 14.96 -7.70
C PRO A 268 -5.66 13.50 -7.30
N LEU A 269 -5.48 12.58 -8.25
CA LEU A 269 -5.46 11.13 -8.02
C LEU A 269 -4.50 10.75 -6.87
N GLU A 270 -3.34 11.41 -6.84
CA GLU A 270 -2.32 11.18 -5.80
C GLU A 270 -2.84 11.48 -4.38
N SER A 271 -3.83 12.35 -4.20
CA SER A 271 -4.39 12.64 -2.87
C SER A 271 -5.16 11.45 -2.29
N HIS A 272 -6.03 10.81 -3.10
CA HIS A 272 -6.73 9.58 -2.69
C HIS A 272 -5.73 8.45 -2.40
N HIS A 273 -4.75 8.27 -3.28
CA HIS A 273 -3.66 7.32 -3.10
C HIS A 273 -2.92 7.51 -1.76
N ASN A 274 -2.56 8.76 -1.42
CA ASN A 274 -1.84 9.05 -0.18
C ASN A 274 -2.66 8.68 1.07
N ASP A 275 -3.97 8.92 1.05
CA ASP A 275 -4.86 8.49 2.14
C ASP A 275 -4.83 6.97 2.30
N MET A 276 -4.90 6.22 1.20
CA MET A 276 -4.86 4.75 1.24
C MET A 276 -3.51 4.19 1.74
N HIS A 277 -2.41 4.90 1.47
CA HIS A 277 -1.10 4.55 2.04
C HIS A 277 -1.05 4.75 3.55
N LEU A 278 -1.51 5.91 4.04
CA LEU A 278 -1.53 6.22 5.48
C LEU A 278 -2.48 5.29 6.26
N ALA A 279 -3.60 4.97 5.64
CA ALA A 279 -4.58 4.02 6.15
C ALA A 279 -4.01 2.63 6.41
N ALA A 280 -3.36 2.05 5.40
CA ALA A 280 -2.86 0.68 5.48
C ALA A 280 -1.55 0.59 6.29
N GLY A 281 -0.71 1.63 6.21
CA GLY A 281 0.62 1.66 6.82
C GLY A 281 0.67 2.27 8.22
N GLY A 282 -0.38 2.96 8.65
CA GLY A 282 -0.35 3.83 9.83
C GLY A 282 0.30 5.18 9.53
N PHE A 283 0.08 6.14 10.43
CA PHE A 283 0.68 7.48 10.37
C PHE A 283 1.15 7.89 11.76
N ASP A 284 2.28 8.61 11.82
CA ASP A 284 2.65 9.35 13.02
C ASP A 284 1.87 10.67 13.03
N VAL A 285 1.04 10.91 14.04
CA VAL A 285 0.34 12.19 14.24
C VAL A 285 1.39 13.22 14.67
N PRO A 286 1.67 14.29 13.91
CA PRO A 286 2.62 15.31 14.34
C PRO A 286 2.16 15.96 15.66
N GLY A 287 3.02 15.92 16.68
CA GLY A 287 2.76 16.57 17.98
C GLY A 287 2.03 15.72 19.02
N GLN A 288 1.75 14.45 18.73
CA GLN A 288 1.65 13.43 19.78
C GLN A 288 3.08 12.89 19.93
N GLY A 289 3.67 13.05 21.12
CA GLY A 289 5.09 12.80 21.34
C GLY A 289 5.55 11.41 20.91
N ASP A 290 6.86 11.28 20.70
CA ASP A 290 7.53 9.99 20.70
C ASP A 290 7.36 9.37 22.08
N ASP A 291 6.33 8.53 22.25
CA ASP A 291 6.19 7.67 23.42
C ASP A 291 6.61 6.24 23.07
#